data_AF-A0A1J8QIN8-F1
#
_entry.id   AF-A0A1J8QIN8-F1
#
_cell.length_a   1.000
_cell.length_b   1.000
_cell.length_c   1.000
_cell.angle_alpha   90.00
_cell.angle_beta   90.00
_cell.angle_gamma   90.00
#
_symmetry.space_group_name_H-M   'P 1'
#
loop_
_entity.id
_entity.type
_entity.pdbx_description
1 polymer ?
#
loop_
_entity_poly.entity_id
_entity_poly.type
_entity_poly.pdbx_seq_one_letter_code
_entity_poly.pdbx_strand_id
1 'polypeptide(L)'
;MGKRTPPDLTTADIIALSNEVKDAVSGRRYLERTAIAIDGKPYTTNELSGILLHITQLKSVPLSAQTAIRAVAFILEEHASIEIASTIAKHVIEAISPHIANIQSTSAALASTSNSLALTNTPAVDLEAKLISLNDTATRIEDAADGVFSSTEDIKNAIEILSPSLDKTHHLLDTFAAKISSSTPAQTTTPALKPSYSSITANNLSPSIDRAVARASIRARQILLLPKPGNSIFPPNLPHADI
;
A
#
# COMPACT_ATOMS: atom_id res chain seq x y z
N MET A 1 25.06 16.43 -35.01
CA MET A 1 23.62 16.37 -34.69
C MET A 1 23.41 16.79 -33.24
N GLY A 2 22.91 18.01 -33.01
CA GLY A 2 22.70 18.53 -31.65
C GLY A 2 21.46 17.90 -31.01
N LYS A 3 21.61 17.33 -29.81
CA LYS A 3 20.48 16.88 -29.00
C LYS A 3 19.69 18.13 -28.58
N ARG A 4 18.50 18.34 -29.16
CA ARG A 4 17.55 19.32 -28.65
C ARG A 4 17.01 18.77 -27.34
N THR A 5 17.40 19.36 -26.22
CA THR A 5 16.73 19.15 -24.94
C THR A 5 15.29 19.67 -25.07
N PRO A 6 14.28 18.88 -24.67
CA PRO A 6 12.90 19.39 -24.61
C PRO A 6 12.84 20.56 -23.61
N PRO A 7 12.07 21.61 -23.91
CA PRO A 7 11.90 22.74 -22.99
C PRO A 7 11.26 22.26 -21.69
N ASP A 8 11.81 22.68 -20.54
CA ASP A 8 11.20 22.49 -19.23
C ASP A 8 9.87 23.24 -19.20
N LEU A 9 8.76 22.51 -19.29
CA LEU A 9 7.43 23.07 -19.07
C LEU A 9 7.26 23.35 -17.57
N THR A 10 6.95 24.60 -17.23
CA THR A 10 6.62 24.95 -15.84
C THR A 10 5.19 24.50 -15.50
N THR A 11 4.87 24.40 -14.21
CA THR A 11 3.52 24.09 -13.74
C THR A 11 2.48 25.10 -14.25
N ALA A 12 2.88 26.37 -14.41
CA ALA A 12 2.04 27.41 -14.98
C ALA A 12 1.73 27.15 -16.47
N ASP A 13 2.70 26.64 -17.22
CA ASP A 13 2.51 26.29 -18.63
C ASP A 13 1.57 25.09 -18.79
N ILE A 14 1.67 24.09 -17.90
CA ILE A 14 0.76 22.93 -17.88
C ILE A 14 -0.68 23.36 -17.61
N ILE A 15 -0.88 24.31 -16.69
CA ILE A 15 -2.21 24.87 -16.38
C ILE A 15 -2.75 25.72 -17.54
N ALA A 16 -1.86 26.37 -18.30
CA ALA A 16 -2.22 27.18 -19.46
C ALA A 16 -2.52 26.37 -20.74
N LEU A 17 -2.19 25.07 -20.78
CA LEU A 17 -2.62 24.21 -21.88
C LEU A 17 -4.15 24.13 -21.92
N SER A 18 -4.73 24.40 -23.10
CA SER A 18 -6.16 24.28 -23.35
C SER A 18 -6.60 22.80 -23.29
N ASN A 19 -6.81 22.29 -22.08
CA ASN A 19 -7.29 20.94 -21.81
C ASN A 19 -8.71 20.98 -21.25
N GLU A 20 -9.40 19.84 -21.37
CA GLU A 20 -10.76 19.67 -20.84
C GLU A 20 -10.79 19.65 -19.31
N VAL A 21 -9.68 19.29 -18.68
CA VAL A 21 -9.48 19.28 -17.22
C VAL A 21 -8.76 20.56 -16.79
N LYS A 22 -9.45 21.43 -16.07
CA LYS A 22 -8.94 22.75 -15.63
C LYS A 22 -8.75 22.87 -14.12
N ASP A 23 -9.42 22.00 -13.37
CA ASP A 23 -9.44 21.97 -11.91
C ASP A 23 -9.72 20.54 -11.42
N ALA A 24 -9.64 20.33 -10.10
CA ALA A 24 -9.87 19.01 -9.50
C ALA A 24 -11.28 18.47 -9.77
N VAL A 25 -12.29 19.34 -9.89
CA VAL A 25 -13.70 18.95 -10.10
C VAL A 25 -13.92 18.44 -11.52
N SER A 26 -13.40 19.15 -12.51
CA SER A 26 -13.38 18.76 -13.92
C SER A 26 -12.53 17.52 -14.14
N GLY A 27 -11.41 17.37 -13.43
CA GLY A 27 -10.60 16.15 -13.45
C GLY A 27 -11.35 14.93 -12.94
N ARG A 28 -12.05 15.07 -11.81
CA ARG A 28 -12.94 14.03 -11.26
C ARG A 28 -14.03 13.62 -12.26
N ARG A 29 -14.76 14.59 -12.80
CA ARG A 29 -15.80 14.34 -13.81
C ARG A 29 -15.24 13.66 -15.06
N TYR A 30 -14.02 14.02 -15.46
CA TYR A 30 -13.36 13.39 -16.60
C TYR A 30 -13.07 11.91 -16.33
N LEU A 31 -12.52 11.57 -15.16
CA LEU A 31 -12.21 10.19 -14.77
C LEU A 31 -13.46 9.32 -14.62
N GLU A 32 -14.54 9.87 -14.06
CA GLU A 32 -15.84 9.20 -13.93
C GLU A 32 -16.46 8.95 -15.32
N ARG A 33 -16.49 9.97 -16.19
CA ARG A 33 -17.04 9.86 -17.54
C ARG A 33 -16.26 8.89 -18.43
N THR A 34 -14.94 8.80 -18.24
CA THR A 34 -14.10 7.84 -18.97
C THR A 34 -14.16 6.42 -18.38
N ALA A 35 -14.97 6.21 -17.33
CA ALA A 35 -15.11 4.95 -16.60
C ALA A 35 -13.79 4.41 -16.04
N ILE A 36 -12.82 5.31 -15.79
CA ILE A 36 -11.55 4.99 -15.14
C ILE A 36 -11.71 5.04 -13.61
N ALA A 37 -12.69 5.80 -13.12
CA ALA A 37 -13.04 5.93 -11.71
C ALA A 37 -14.51 5.57 -11.42
N ILE A 38 -14.77 5.14 -10.19
CA ILE A 38 -16.13 4.84 -9.69
C ILE A 38 -16.76 6.14 -9.18
N ASP A 39 -17.98 6.42 -9.64
CA ASP A 39 -18.75 7.60 -9.26
C ASP A 39 -19.05 7.62 -7.74
N GLY A 40 -18.98 8.82 -7.16
CA GLY A 40 -19.35 9.10 -5.77
C GLY A 40 -18.34 8.69 -4.70
N LYS A 41 -17.18 8.10 -5.05
CA LYS A 41 -16.14 7.75 -4.06
C LYS A 41 -15.08 8.86 -3.93
N PRO A 42 -14.62 9.19 -2.70
CA PRO A 42 -13.50 10.11 -2.52
C PRO A 42 -12.20 9.42 -2.97
N TYR A 43 -11.41 10.07 -3.82
CA TYR A 43 -10.13 9.52 -4.27
C TYR A 43 -9.12 9.43 -3.14
N THR A 44 -8.85 8.21 -2.71
CA THR A 44 -7.70 7.89 -1.85
C THR A 44 -6.43 7.80 -2.67
N THR A 45 -5.27 7.94 -2.04
CA THR A 45 -3.95 7.80 -2.69
C THR A 45 -3.81 6.43 -3.39
N ASN A 46 -4.39 5.39 -2.80
CA ASN A 46 -4.41 4.03 -3.37
C ASN A 46 -5.34 3.91 -4.61
N GLU A 47 -6.46 4.62 -4.62
CA GLU A 47 -7.32 4.67 -5.82
C GLU A 47 -6.64 5.46 -6.94
N LEU A 48 -5.92 6.53 -6.62
CA LEU A 48 -5.14 7.29 -7.60
C LEU A 48 -4.00 6.46 -8.20
N SER A 49 -3.27 5.69 -7.40
CA SER A 49 -2.24 4.78 -7.91
C SER A 49 -2.84 3.71 -8.84
N GLY A 50 -3.99 3.15 -8.47
CA GLY A 50 -4.75 2.22 -9.31
C GLY A 50 -5.20 2.83 -10.65
N ILE A 51 -5.71 4.06 -10.61
CA ILE A 51 -6.12 4.83 -11.81
C ILE A 51 -4.92 5.06 -12.74
N LEU A 52 -3.77 5.48 -12.19
CA LEU A 52 -2.54 5.66 -12.97
C LEU A 52 -2.11 4.35 -13.63
N LEU A 53 -2.15 3.24 -12.89
CA LEU A 53 -1.82 1.92 -13.45
C LEU A 53 -2.78 1.54 -14.59
N HIS A 54 -4.08 1.79 -14.43
CA HIS A 54 -5.08 1.53 -15.47
C HIS A 54 -4.85 2.38 -16.72
N ILE A 55 -4.48 3.65 -16.58
CA ILE A 55 -4.10 4.52 -17.71
C ILE A 55 -2.94 3.91 -18.51
N THR A 56 -1.98 3.24 -17.86
CA THR A 56 -0.87 2.59 -18.57
C THR A 56 -1.30 1.40 -19.44
N GLN A 57 -2.50 0.86 -19.24
CA GLN A 57 -3.06 -0.23 -20.02
C GLN A 57 -3.80 0.25 -21.29
N LEU A 58 -3.96 1.57 -21.47
CA LEU A 58 -4.59 2.14 -22.65
C LEU A 58 -3.67 2.01 -23.88
N LYS A 59 -4.25 1.60 -25.02
CA LYS A 59 -3.51 1.21 -26.25
C LYS A 59 -2.61 2.31 -26.86
N SER A 60 -2.82 3.57 -26.50
CA SER A 60 -2.20 4.73 -27.17
C SER A 60 -1.17 5.46 -26.30
N VAL A 61 -0.81 4.95 -25.12
CA VAL A 61 0.15 5.62 -24.24
C VAL A 61 1.57 5.25 -24.64
N PRO A 62 2.45 6.21 -25.01
CA PRO A 62 3.85 5.93 -25.30
C PRO A 62 4.54 5.23 -24.12
N LEU A 63 5.46 4.31 -24.41
CA LEU A 63 6.14 3.52 -23.37
C LEU A 63 6.80 4.39 -22.29
N SER A 64 7.44 5.50 -22.69
CA SER A 64 8.06 6.45 -21.76
C SER A 64 7.04 7.07 -20.79
N ALA A 65 5.83 7.37 -21.26
CA ALA A 65 4.75 7.88 -20.41
C ALA A 65 4.20 6.78 -19.50
N GLN A 66 4.06 5.54 -19.98
CA GLN A 66 3.66 4.41 -19.13
C GLN A 66 4.64 4.19 -17.98
N THR A 67 5.95 4.24 -18.26
CA THR A 67 6.99 4.09 -17.23
C THR A 67 6.92 5.21 -16.19
N ALA A 68 6.77 6.47 -16.63
CA ALA A 68 6.64 7.61 -15.71
C ALA A 68 5.37 7.50 -14.85
N ILE A 69 4.23 7.14 -15.45
CA ILE A 69 2.96 6.97 -14.75
C ILE A 69 3.06 5.85 -13.70
N ARG A 70 3.69 4.72 -14.04
CA ARG A 70 3.93 3.63 -13.07
C ARG A 70 4.83 4.08 -11.92
N ALA A 71 5.89 4.84 -12.19
CA ALA A 71 6.76 5.35 -11.14
C ALA A 71 6.00 6.25 -10.15
N VAL A 72 5.16 7.15 -10.66
CA VAL A 72 4.31 8.00 -9.81
C VAL A 72 3.30 7.18 -9.01
N ALA A 73 2.70 6.15 -9.61
CA ALA A 73 1.77 5.25 -8.92
C ALA A 73 2.44 4.56 -7.71
N PHE A 74 3.67 4.06 -7.88
CA PHE A 74 4.42 3.44 -6.79
C PHE A 74 4.83 4.43 -5.69
N ILE A 75 5.26 5.64 -6.06
CA ILE A 75 5.59 6.70 -5.08
C ILE A 75 4.34 7.10 -4.27
N LEU A 76 3.19 7.20 -4.92
CA LEU A 76 1.92 7.48 -4.23
C LEU A 76 1.55 6.35 -3.26
N GLU A 77 1.72 5.09 -3.65
CA GLU A 77 1.49 3.93 -2.78
C GLU A 77 2.42 3.92 -1.55
N GLU A 78 3.70 4.27 -1.74
CA GLU A 78 4.67 4.45 -0.65
C GLU A 78 4.26 5.58 0.29
N HIS A 79 3.90 6.75 -0.25
CA HIS A 79 3.41 7.89 0.54
C HIS A 79 2.16 7.54 1.35
N ALA A 80 1.22 6.81 0.77
CA ALA A 80 0.02 6.36 1.48
C ALA A 80 0.38 5.47 2.68
N SER A 81 1.36 4.57 2.50
CA SER A 81 1.83 3.68 3.55
C SER A 81 2.54 4.44 4.67
N ILE A 82 3.34 5.47 4.35
CA ILE A 82 3.98 6.36 5.32
C ILE A 82 2.94 7.15 6.12
N GLU A 83 1.91 7.68 5.46
CA GLU A 83 0.84 8.44 6.12
C GLU A 83 0.03 7.57 7.10
N ILE A 84 -0.28 6.33 6.70
CA ILE A 84 -0.93 5.35 7.59
C ILE A 84 -0.04 5.04 8.78
N ALA A 85 1.24 4.74 8.57
CA ALA A 85 2.19 4.46 9.66
C ALA A 85 2.33 5.66 10.62
N SER A 86 2.40 6.88 10.08
CA SER A 86 2.44 8.12 10.87
C SER A 86 1.18 8.30 11.72
N THR A 87 0.01 8.03 11.15
CA THR A 87 -1.28 8.14 11.84
C THR A 87 -1.40 7.11 12.97
N ILE A 88 -0.95 5.88 12.74
CA ILE A 88 -0.89 4.83 13.77
C ILE A 88 0.07 5.23 14.89
N ALA A 89 1.28 5.70 14.55
CA ALA A 89 2.26 6.14 15.54
C ALA A 89 1.71 7.26 16.43
N LYS A 90 1.01 8.24 15.84
CA LYS A 90 0.32 9.30 16.60
C LYS A 90 -0.73 8.74 17.56
N HIS A 91 -1.61 7.87 17.08
CA HIS A 91 -2.63 7.24 17.93
C HIS A 91 -2.02 6.44 19.08
N VAL A 92 -0.93 5.71 18.83
CA VAL A 92 -0.22 4.95 19.86
C VAL A 92 0.39 5.90 20.90
N ILE A 93 1.04 6.99 20.47
CA ILE A 93 1.59 8.00 21.38
C ILE A 93 0.48 8.64 22.21
N GLU A 94 -0.62 9.05 21.59
CA GLU A 94 -1.76 9.67 22.27
C GLU A 94 -2.42 8.72 23.27
N ALA A 95 -2.57 7.44 22.92
CA ALA A 95 -3.14 6.42 23.79
C ALA A 95 -2.23 6.11 24.99
N ILE A 96 -0.91 6.03 24.78
CA ILE A 96 0.05 5.60 25.81
C ILE A 96 0.50 6.76 26.72
N SER A 97 0.53 8.00 26.22
CA SER A 97 1.06 9.16 26.97
C SER A 97 0.39 9.37 28.34
N PRO A 98 -0.94 9.28 28.50
CA PRO A 98 -1.59 9.43 29.81
C PRO A 98 -1.16 8.36 30.81
N HIS A 99 -0.96 7.12 30.35
CA HIS A 99 -0.53 6.02 31.21
C HIS A 99 0.92 6.21 31.68
N ILE A 100 1.82 6.63 30.78
CA ILE A 100 3.21 6.96 31.15
C ILE A 100 3.24 8.09 32.19
N ALA A 101 2.43 9.14 32.00
CA ALA A 101 2.33 10.24 32.94
C ALA A 101 1.80 9.78 34.31
N ASN A 102 0.80 8.89 34.34
CA ASN A 102 0.27 8.33 35.58
C ASN A 102 1.33 7.51 36.33
N ILE A 103 2.03 6.60 35.63
CA ILE A 103 3.10 5.78 36.19
C ILE A 103 4.23 6.66 36.76
N GLN A 104 4.59 7.74 36.06
CA GLN A 104 5.61 8.66 36.54
C GLN A 104 5.16 9.39 37.82
N SER A 105 3.89 9.79 37.90
CA SER A 105 3.32 10.44 39.09
C SER A 105 3.26 9.48 40.29
N THR A 106 2.78 8.25 40.09
CA THR A 106 2.70 7.24 41.16
C THR A 106 4.10 6.83 41.64
N SER A 107 5.06 6.69 40.72
CA SER A 107 6.46 6.43 41.07
C SER A 107 7.07 7.54 41.93
N ALA A 108 6.82 8.81 41.59
CA ALA A 108 7.30 9.95 42.37
C ALA A 108 6.66 10.01 43.77
N ALA A 109 5.37 9.69 43.88
CA ALA A 109 4.68 9.58 45.16
C ALA A 109 5.28 8.47 46.03
N LEU A 110 5.50 7.28 45.46
CA LEU A 110 6.09 6.14 46.16
C LEU A 110 7.53 6.44 46.64
N ALA A 111 8.35 7.09 45.81
CA ALA A 111 9.70 7.50 46.19
C ALA A 111 9.69 8.49 47.37
N SER A 112 8.74 9.43 47.37
CA SER A 112 8.57 10.39 48.46
C SER A 112 8.16 9.68 49.76
N THR A 113 7.25 8.72 49.69
CA THR A 113 6.84 7.91 50.84
C THR A 113 7.98 7.06 51.37
N SER A 114 8.77 6.42 50.49
CA SER A 114 9.94 5.63 50.89
C SER A 114 10.98 6.47 51.65
N ASN A 115 11.28 7.68 51.17
CA ASN A 115 12.19 8.60 51.85
C ASN A 115 11.66 9.05 53.22
N SER A 116 10.35 9.33 53.31
CA SER A 116 9.71 9.68 54.59
C SER A 116 9.85 8.57 55.62
N LEU A 117 9.72 7.31 55.20
CA LEU A 117 9.90 6.15 56.07
C LEU A 117 11.35 6.05 56.58
N ALA A 118 12.34 6.28 55.71
CA ALA A 118 13.76 6.24 56.06
C ALA A 118 14.16 7.30 57.10
N LEU A 119 13.51 8.47 57.07
CA LEU A 119 13.72 9.58 58.02
C LEU A 119 13.17 9.30 59.42
N THR A 120 12.26 8.34 59.59
CA THR A 120 11.67 8.02 60.90
C THR A 120 12.60 7.20 61.82
N ASN A 121 13.84 6.88 61.43
CA ASN A 121 14.79 6.11 62.26
C ASN A 121 15.47 6.91 63.39
N THR A 122 14.94 8.06 63.81
CA THR A 122 15.44 8.83 64.97
C THR A 122 14.96 8.26 66.31
N PRO A 123 15.76 8.38 67.40
CA PRO A 123 15.49 7.71 68.68
C PRO A 123 14.31 8.31 69.48
N ALA A 124 13.32 7.46 69.75
CA ALA A 124 12.54 7.29 70.99
C ALA A 124 11.76 8.46 71.62
N VAL A 125 11.52 9.58 70.95
CA VAL A 125 10.55 10.58 71.43
C VAL A 125 9.31 10.51 70.56
N ASP A 126 8.22 10.02 71.15
CA ASP A 126 6.86 9.90 70.59
C ASP A 126 6.58 8.69 69.66
N LEU A 127 6.47 7.51 70.29
CA LEU A 127 6.14 6.24 69.64
C LEU A 127 4.73 6.26 69.02
N GLU A 128 3.81 7.05 69.58
CA GLU A 128 2.40 7.08 69.21
C GLU A 128 2.18 7.94 67.96
N ALA A 129 2.81 9.13 67.90
CA ALA A 129 2.86 9.91 66.66
C ALA A 129 3.56 9.13 65.52
N LYS A 130 4.58 8.34 65.85
CA LYS A 130 5.27 7.48 64.89
C LYS A 130 4.38 6.35 64.35
N LEU A 131 3.57 5.72 65.21
CA LEU A 131 2.59 4.71 64.81
C LEU A 131 1.51 5.27 63.89
N ILE A 132 0.99 6.46 64.21
CA ILE A 132 0.00 7.16 63.38
C ILE A 132 0.61 7.51 62.02
N SER A 133 1.82 8.09 61.99
CA SER A 133 2.53 8.39 60.74
C SER A 133 2.81 7.15 59.90
N LEU A 134 3.15 6.02 60.54
CA LEU A 134 3.48 4.79 59.83
C LEU A 134 2.22 4.17 59.22
N ASN A 135 1.10 4.22 59.92
CA ASN A 135 -0.20 3.79 59.41
C ASN A 135 -0.65 4.65 58.22
N ASP A 136 -0.50 5.99 58.29
CA ASP A 136 -0.80 6.89 57.18
C ASP A 136 0.12 6.67 55.97
N THR A 137 1.39 6.32 56.19
CA THR A 137 2.27 5.94 55.08
C THR A 137 1.90 4.57 54.49
N ALA A 138 1.45 3.63 55.31
CA ALA A 138 1.03 2.31 54.85
C ALA A 138 -0.22 2.41 53.96
N THR A 139 -1.23 3.19 54.36
CA THR A 139 -2.43 3.41 53.54
C THR A 139 -2.10 4.10 52.22
N ARG A 140 -1.21 5.10 52.23
CA ARG A 140 -0.74 5.75 50.99
C ARG A 140 0.01 4.80 50.05
N ILE A 141 0.76 3.85 50.61
CA ILE A 141 1.45 2.82 49.82
C ILE A 141 0.44 1.86 49.20
N GLU A 142 -0.59 1.46 49.96
CA GLU A 142 -1.68 0.61 49.47
C GLU A 142 -2.44 1.28 48.33
N ASP A 143 -2.88 2.53 48.51
CA ASP A 143 -3.56 3.31 47.46
C ASP A 143 -2.68 3.46 46.19
N ALA A 144 -1.39 3.71 46.38
CA ALA A 144 -0.45 3.81 45.26
C ALA A 144 -0.24 2.46 44.55
N ALA A 145 -0.18 1.36 45.32
CA ALA A 145 -0.05 0.01 44.77
C ALA A 145 -1.30 -0.38 43.98
N ASP A 146 -2.49 -0.08 44.47
CA ASP A 146 -3.76 -0.31 43.78
C ASP A 146 -3.85 0.53 42.50
N GLY A 147 -3.43 1.79 42.54
CA GLY A 147 -3.34 2.65 41.36
C GLY A 147 -2.40 2.11 40.29
N VAL A 148 -1.24 1.60 40.69
CA VAL A 148 -0.30 0.94 39.77
C VAL A 148 -0.92 -0.35 39.21
N PHE A 149 -1.55 -1.17 40.06
CA PHE A 149 -2.17 -2.43 39.64
C PHE A 149 -3.27 -2.21 38.61
N SER A 150 -4.18 -1.26 38.86
CA SER A 150 -5.22 -0.84 37.91
C SER A 150 -4.61 -0.37 36.59
N SER A 151 -3.57 0.47 36.64
CA SER A 151 -2.92 0.95 35.42
C SER A 151 -2.24 -0.16 34.63
N THR A 152 -1.67 -1.18 35.29
CA THR A 152 -1.12 -2.35 34.58
C THR A 152 -2.19 -3.20 33.92
N GLU A 153 -3.35 -3.37 34.55
CA GLU A 153 -4.45 -4.11 33.94
C GLU A 153 -5.02 -3.36 32.73
N ASP A 154 -5.13 -2.03 32.81
CA ASP A 154 -5.53 -1.20 31.67
C ASP A 154 -4.57 -1.33 30.48
N ILE A 155 -3.25 -1.31 30.74
CA ILE A 155 -2.22 -1.50 29.71
C ILE A 155 -2.33 -2.89 29.09
N LYS A 156 -2.52 -3.92 29.93
CA LYS A 156 -2.72 -5.30 29.45
C LYS A 156 -3.94 -5.42 28.55
N ASN A 157 -5.06 -4.82 28.94
CA ASN A 157 -6.28 -4.78 28.13
C ASN A 157 -6.06 -4.04 26.81
N ALA A 158 -5.33 -2.92 26.83
CA ALA A 158 -4.98 -2.19 25.61
C ALA A 158 -4.10 -3.03 24.66
N ILE A 159 -3.12 -3.77 25.19
CA ILE A 159 -2.27 -4.68 24.41
C ILE A 159 -3.11 -5.83 23.81
N GLU A 160 -4.06 -6.37 24.56
CA GLU A 160 -4.95 -7.43 24.10
C GLU A 160 -5.85 -6.95 22.96
N ILE A 161 -6.34 -5.71 23.04
CA ILE A 161 -7.12 -5.07 21.95
C ILE A 161 -6.25 -4.80 20.71
N LEU A 162 -4.98 -4.43 20.90
CA LEU A 162 -4.08 -4.10 19.79
C LEU A 162 -3.49 -5.33 19.08
N SER A 163 -3.33 -6.47 19.77
CA SER A 163 -2.70 -7.68 19.23
C SER A 163 -3.36 -8.20 17.93
N PRO A 164 -4.70 -8.35 17.83
CA PRO A 164 -5.34 -8.80 16.59
C PRO A 164 -5.12 -7.86 15.40
N SER A 165 -5.00 -6.55 15.66
CA SER A 165 -4.72 -5.56 14.62
C SER A 165 -3.30 -5.70 14.06
N LEU A 166 -2.34 -5.99 14.96
CA LEU A 166 -0.96 -6.27 14.58
C LEU A 166 -0.84 -7.57 13.78
N ASP A 167 -1.53 -8.64 14.19
CA ASP A 167 -1.56 -9.91 13.46
C ASP A 167 -2.14 -9.74 12.05
N LYS A 168 -3.21 -8.94 11.94
CA LYS A 168 -3.82 -8.63 10.64
C LYS A 168 -2.87 -7.86 9.73
N THR A 169 -2.12 -6.91 10.25
CA THR A 169 -1.13 -6.16 9.45
C THR A 169 0.04 -7.05 9.04
N HIS A 170 0.49 -7.97 9.90
CA HIS A 170 1.50 -8.98 9.55
C HIS A 170 1.04 -9.88 8.40
N HIS A 171 -0.19 -10.41 8.48
CA HIS A 171 -0.77 -11.24 7.43
C HIS A 171 -0.88 -10.52 6.08
N LEU A 172 -1.22 -9.23 6.10
CA LEU A 172 -1.27 -8.42 4.88
C LEU A 172 0.12 -8.24 4.27
N LEU A 173 1.14 -8.00 5.10
CA LEU A 173 2.52 -7.88 4.68
C LEU A 173 3.04 -9.18 4.04
N ASP A 174 2.78 -10.33 4.67
CA ASP A 174 3.18 -11.64 4.15
C ASP A 174 2.49 -11.96 2.82
N THR A 175 1.19 -11.66 2.73
CA THR A 175 0.42 -11.82 1.49
C THR A 175 1.00 -10.97 0.36
N PHE A 176 1.40 -9.73 0.67
CA PHE A 176 2.03 -8.83 -0.28
C PHE A 176 3.42 -9.32 -0.71
N ALA A 177 4.27 -9.76 0.22
CA ALA A 177 5.59 -10.30 -0.06
C ALA A 177 5.54 -11.56 -0.93
N ALA A 178 4.57 -12.45 -0.67
CA ALA A 178 4.32 -13.64 -1.50
C ALA A 178 3.90 -13.27 -2.93
N LYS A 179 3.07 -12.22 -3.08
CA LYS A 179 2.63 -11.71 -4.38
C LYS A 179 3.77 -11.12 -5.20
N ILE A 180 4.74 -10.48 -4.56
CA ILE A 180 5.95 -9.97 -5.22
C ILE A 180 6.87 -11.12 -5.64
N SER A 181 7.14 -12.06 -4.74
CA SER A 181 8.11 -13.15 -4.96
C SER A 181 7.66 -14.15 -6.04
N SER A 182 6.35 -14.35 -6.19
CA SER A 182 5.78 -15.25 -7.21
C SER A 182 5.80 -14.68 -8.63
N SER A 183 6.29 -13.44 -8.84
CA SER A 183 6.35 -12.81 -10.16
C SER A 183 7.62 -13.08 -10.98
N THR A 184 8.48 -14.04 -10.58
CA THR A 184 9.71 -14.37 -11.32
C THR A 184 9.42 -15.28 -12.52
N PRO A 185 9.57 -14.83 -13.79
CA PRO A 185 9.45 -15.71 -14.94
C PRO A 185 10.67 -16.63 -15.03
N ALA A 186 10.43 -17.94 -15.00
CA ALA A 186 11.48 -18.95 -15.09
C ALA A 186 12.28 -18.83 -16.40
N GLN A 187 13.60 -18.61 -16.28
CA GLN A 187 14.55 -18.79 -17.38
C GLN A 187 14.83 -20.28 -17.58
N THR A 188 14.70 -20.77 -18.82
CA THR A 188 15.20 -22.09 -19.24
C THR A 188 16.34 -21.92 -20.25
N THR A 189 17.45 -22.60 -19.97
CA THR A 189 18.67 -22.68 -20.78
C THR A 189 18.59 -23.76 -21.88
N THR A 190 18.71 -23.34 -23.15
CA THR A 190 19.36 -23.90 -24.39
C THR A 190 19.52 -25.43 -24.64
N PRO A 191 19.71 -25.92 -25.91
CA PRO A 191 19.53 -25.30 -27.25
C PRO A 191 18.81 -26.18 -28.33
N ALA A 192 18.53 -25.55 -29.48
CA ALA A 192 18.31 -26.10 -30.84
C ALA A 192 16.94 -26.68 -31.24
N LEU A 193 16.07 -25.82 -31.78
CA LEU A 193 15.59 -25.79 -33.19
C LEU A 193 14.43 -24.79 -33.23
N LYS A 194 14.57 -23.73 -34.06
CA LYS A 194 13.67 -22.56 -34.08
C LYS A 194 12.20 -22.96 -34.25
N PRO A 195 11.34 -22.78 -33.23
CA PRO A 195 9.90 -22.87 -33.40
C PRO A 195 9.36 -21.52 -33.90
N SER A 196 8.52 -21.57 -34.91
CA SER A 196 7.74 -20.42 -35.37
C SER A 196 6.81 -19.92 -34.24
N TYR A 197 6.68 -18.60 -34.10
CA TYR A 197 5.98 -17.92 -32.99
C TYR A 197 4.50 -18.35 -32.80
N SER A 198 3.91 -19.04 -33.78
CA SER A 198 2.54 -19.54 -33.76
C SER A 198 2.35 -20.89 -33.04
N SER A 199 3.40 -21.67 -32.81
CA SER A 199 3.27 -23.02 -32.22
C SER A 199 3.38 -23.05 -30.69
N ILE A 200 4.05 -22.06 -30.08
CA ILE A 200 4.30 -22.04 -28.62
C ILE A 200 3.06 -21.61 -27.81
N THR A 201 2.22 -20.74 -28.37
CA THR A 201 0.98 -20.28 -27.71
C THR A 201 -0.17 -21.30 -27.81
N ALA A 202 -0.06 -22.31 -28.68
CA ALA A 202 -1.14 -23.27 -28.92
C ALA A 202 -1.12 -24.53 -28.04
N ASN A 203 0.03 -24.85 -27.42
CA ASN A 203 0.22 -26.09 -26.65
C ASN A 203 0.15 -25.92 -25.12
N ASN A 204 0.15 -24.69 -24.60
CA ASN A 204 0.14 -24.43 -23.15
C ASN A 204 -1.21 -23.99 -22.58
N LEU A 205 -2.29 -24.03 -23.38
CA LEU A 205 -3.64 -23.82 -22.86
C LEU A 205 -4.33 -25.18 -22.70
N SER A 206 -4.73 -25.49 -21.46
CA SER A 206 -5.64 -26.58 -21.14
C SER A 206 -6.84 -26.54 -22.08
N PRO A 207 -7.38 -27.68 -22.56
CA PRO A 207 -8.52 -27.71 -23.45
C PRO A 207 -9.79 -27.31 -22.68
N SER A 208 -9.93 -26.02 -22.42
CA SER A 208 -11.16 -25.39 -21.98
C SER A 208 -11.98 -25.04 -23.22
N ILE A 209 -13.31 -25.13 -23.07
CA ILE A 209 -14.35 -24.80 -24.05
C ILE A 209 -14.10 -23.46 -24.76
N ASP A 210 -13.34 -22.55 -24.12
CA ASP A 210 -12.87 -21.29 -24.67
C ASP A 210 -12.06 -21.40 -25.97
N ARG A 211 -11.37 -22.52 -26.23
CA ARG A 211 -10.52 -22.64 -27.44
C ARG A 211 -11.35 -22.71 -28.73
N ALA A 212 -12.49 -23.41 -28.69
CA ALA A 212 -13.39 -23.51 -29.82
C ALA A 212 -14.08 -22.16 -30.08
N VAL A 213 -14.47 -21.46 -29.01
CA VAL A 213 -15.08 -20.12 -29.06
C VAL A 213 -14.09 -19.08 -29.56
N ALA A 214 -12.84 -19.10 -29.09
CA ALA A 214 -11.77 -18.23 -29.58
C ALA A 214 -11.44 -18.48 -31.06
N ARG A 215 -11.39 -19.75 -31.49
CA ARG A 215 -11.20 -20.08 -32.92
C ARG A 215 -12.39 -19.65 -33.78
N ALA A 216 -13.62 -19.84 -33.31
CA ALA A 216 -14.82 -19.41 -34.02
C ALA A 216 -14.89 -17.89 -34.15
N SER A 217 -14.55 -17.16 -33.08
CA SER A 217 -14.54 -15.68 -33.09
C SER A 217 -13.41 -15.08 -33.92
N ILE A 218 -12.24 -15.75 -34.01
CA ILE A 218 -11.19 -15.37 -34.97
C ILE A 218 -11.65 -15.62 -36.41
N ARG A 219 -12.25 -16.79 -36.72
CA ARG A 219 -12.79 -17.07 -38.07
C ARG A 219 -13.92 -16.09 -38.44
N ALA A 220 -14.78 -15.72 -37.51
CA ALA A 220 -15.85 -14.74 -37.74
C ALA A 220 -15.32 -13.33 -38.03
N ARG A 221 -14.08 -13.01 -37.64
CA ARG A 221 -13.42 -11.73 -37.88
C ARG A 221 -12.44 -11.75 -39.06
N GLN A 222 -12.22 -12.89 -39.69
CA GLN A 222 -11.46 -12.96 -40.94
C GLN A 222 -12.34 -12.41 -42.06
N ILE A 223 -12.04 -11.19 -42.49
CA ILE A 223 -12.62 -10.58 -43.67
C ILE A 223 -12.15 -11.42 -44.86
N LEU A 224 -13.08 -12.13 -45.51
CA LEU A 224 -12.82 -12.84 -46.75
C LEU A 224 -12.52 -11.80 -47.83
N LEU A 225 -11.23 -11.50 -48.03
CA LEU A 225 -10.79 -10.71 -49.17
C LEU A 225 -11.00 -11.57 -50.41
N LEU A 226 -12.09 -11.33 -51.14
CA LEU A 226 -12.32 -11.90 -52.46
C LEU A 226 -11.40 -11.15 -53.43
N PRO A 227 -10.27 -11.73 -53.89
CA PRO A 227 -9.41 -11.06 -54.85
C PRO A 227 -10.20 -10.83 -56.14
N LYS A 228 -10.14 -9.61 -56.68
CA LYS A 228 -10.65 -9.35 -58.03
C LYS A 228 -9.84 -10.18 -59.03
N PRO A 229 -10.48 -10.83 -60.03
CA PRO A 229 -9.78 -11.57 -61.07
C PRO A 229 -8.70 -10.69 -61.71
N GLY A 230 -7.44 -11.13 -61.66
CA GLY A 230 -6.30 -10.42 -62.25
C GLY A 230 -5.39 -9.66 -61.27
N ASN A 231 -5.78 -9.48 -60.01
CA ASN A 231 -4.92 -8.84 -59.01
C ASN A 231 -4.34 -9.88 -58.03
N SER A 232 -3.07 -10.25 -58.23
CA SER A 232 -2.32 -11.02 -57.24
C SER A 232 -2.05 -10.14 -56.01
N ILE A 233 -2.49 -10.62 -54.84
CA ILE A 233 -2.19 -9.98 -53.53
C ILE A 233 -0.72 -10.22 -53.15
N PHE A 234 -0.06 -11.17 -53.81
CA PHE A 234 1.33 -11.52 -53.55
C PHE A 234 2.28 -10.83 -54.55
N PRO A 235 3.41 -10.27 -54.08
CA PRO A 235 4.45 -9.72 -54.93
C PRO A 235 4.95 -10.77 -55.95
N PRO A 236 5.25 -10.38 -57.20
CA PRO A 236 5.63 -11.30 -58.27
C PRO A 236 6.97 -12.06 -58.04
N ASN A 237 7.72 -11.74 -56.98
CA ASN A 237 9.08 -12.22 -56.75
C ASN A 237 9.23 -13.14 -55.52
N LEU A 238 8.15 -13.72 -54.99
CA LEU A 238 8.27 -14.73 -53.95
C LEU A 238 8.53 -16.12 -54.57
N PRO A 239 9.68 -16.77 -54.27
CA PRO A 239 9.92 -18.14 -54.70
C PRO A 239 8.83 -19.04 -54.12
N HIS A 240 8.20 -19.83 -54.97
CA HIS A 240 7.04 -20.71 -54.71
C HIS A 240 7.30 -21.87 -53.73
N ALA A 241 8.29 -21.77 -52.84
CA ALA A 241 8.78 -22.90 -52.08
C ALA A 241 7.92 -23.30 -50.86
N ASP A 242 7.02 -22.44 -50.38
CA ASP A 242 6.28 -22.71 -49.13
C ASP A 242 4.76 -22.44 -49.26
N ILE A 243 4.07 -23.22 -50.10
CA ILE A 243 2.62 -23.46 -49.97
C ILE A 243 2.38 -24.96 -49.83
#